data_AF-A0A074S118-F1
#
_entry.id   AF-A0A074S118-F1
#
_cell.length_a   1.000
_cell.length_b   1.000
_cell.length_c   1.000
_cell.angle_alpha   90.00
_cell.angle_beta   90.00
_cell.angle_gamma   90.00
#
_symmetry.space_group_name_H-M   'P 1'
#
loop_
_entity.id
_entity.type
_entity.pdbx_description
1 polymer ?
#
loop_
_entity_poly.entity_id
_entity_poly.type
_entity_poly.pdbx_seq_one_letter_code
_entity_poly.pdbx_strand_id
1 'polypeptide(L)'
;MLSYIGCITPNNASSNNTLMEELVKEFQAQGWPFVTKDNHIWFTIVNLAVQAILKVFPKSAADFRGSMANKGQLIDNEAESYLQALDSNPMEAYCTSIVTCRSSGQRCKAFRKTIIEGNALGWFWLPSGEKYTISAIEVLRNTPTRWSSTYTMVKWYLNLYPENPFYNLNA
;
A
#
# COMPACT_ATOMS: atom_id res chain seq x y z
N MET A 1 13.06 -35.85 -2.76
CA MET A 1 13.16 -34.41 -3.09
C MET A 1 11.75 -33.79 -2.99
N LEU A 2 11.13 -33.86 -1.80
CA LEU A 2 9.70 -33.52 -1.58
C LEU A 2 9.53 -32.34 -0.59
N SER A 3 10.59 -31.61 -0.27
CA SER A 3 10.59 -30.62 0.82
C SER A 3 10.21 -29.19 0.42
N TYR A 4 9.87 -28.93 -0.84
CA TYR A 4 9.62 -27.55 -1.34
C TYR A 4 8.23 -27.30 -1.91
N ILE A 5 7.35 -28.31 -1.94
CA ILE A 5 6.01 -28.20 -2.57
C ILE A 5 5.06 -27.26 -1.79
N GLY A 6 5.40 -26.84 -0.56
CA GLY A 6 4.61 -25.90 0.24
C GLY A 6 4.88 -24.40 0.01
N CYS A 7 5.85 -24.03 -0.83
CA CYS A 7 6.35 -22.64 -0.90
C CYS A 7 6.04 -21.91 -2.22
N ILE A 8 5.24 -22.48 -3.11
CA ILE A 8 4.90 -21.84 -4.38
C ILE A 8 3.64 -21.02 -4.16
N THR A 9 3.79 -19.69 -4.12
CA THR A 9 2.65 -18.78 -4.30
C THR A 9 2.56 -18.49 -5.80
N PRO A 10 1.59 -19.03 -6.55
CA PRO A 10 1.46 -18.78 -7.99
C PRO A 10 0.96 -17.35 -8.25
N ASN A 11 1.71 -16.32 -7.84
CA ASN A 11 1.40 -14.93 -8.13
C ASN A 11 1.98 -14.53 -9.50
N ASN A 12 1.71 -13.29 -9.94
CA ASN A 12 2.19 -12.78 -11.23
C ASN A 12 3.61 -12.19 -11.19
N ALA A 13 4.43 -12.54 -10.20
CA ALA A 13 5.81 -12.08 -10.14
C ALA A 13 6.64 -12.82 -11.19
N SER A 14 7.49 -12.11 -11.93
CA SER A 14 8.35 -12.72 -12.96
C SER A 14 9.28 -13.81 -12.41
N SER A 15 9.69 -13.71 -11.14
CA SER A 15 10.45 -14.74 -10.42
C SER A 15 9.72 -16.07 -10.32
N ASN A 16 8.40 -16.07 -10.45
CA ASN A 16 7.57 -17.26 -10.28
C ASN A 16 7.27 -17.94 -11.61
N ASN A 17 7.60 -17.33 -12.76
CA ASN A 17 7.38 -17.93 -14.08
C ASN A 17 8.14 -19.26 -14.22
N THR A 18 9.43 -19.28 -13.88
CA THR A 18 10.26 -20.50 -13.92
C THR A 18 9.75 -21.57 -12.94
N LEU A 19 9.25 -21.17 -11.77
CA LEU A 19 8.68 -22.12 -10.81
C LEU A 19 7.32 -22.68 -11.28
N MET A 20 6.53 -21.88 -12.00
CA MET A 20 5.29 -22.32 -12.64
C MET A 20 5.56 -23.30 -13.79
N GLU A 21 6.65 -23.11 -14.54
CA GLU A 21 7.09 -24.06 -15.58
C GLU A 21 7.49 -25.42 -14.98
N GLU A 22 8.22 -25.44 -13.86
CA GLU A 22 8.53 -26.69 -13.15
C GLU A 22 7.27 -27.34 -12.56
N LEU A 23 6.35 -26.55 -12.02
CA LEU A 23 5.08 -27.06 -11.50
C LEU A 23 4.22 -27.72 -12.61
N VAL A 24 4.22 -27.17 -13.82
CA VAL A 24 3.56 -27.79 -14.98
C VAL A 24 4.14 -29.17 -15.27
N LYS A 25 5.48 -29.29 -15.30
CA LYS A 25 6.16 -30.56 -15.59
C LYS A 25 5.77 -31.63 -14.58
N GLU A 26 5.75 -31.29 -13.29
CA GLU A 26 5.37 -32.21 -12.21
C GLU A 26 3.90 -32.63 -12.30
N PHE A 27 2.98 -31.71 -12.60
CA PHE A 27 1.55 -32.03 -12.77
C PHE A 27 1.29 -32.89 -14.00
N GLN A 28 1.95 -32.59 -15.12
CA GLN A 28 1.87 -33.40 -16.34
C GLN A 28 2.46 -34.80 -16.14
N ALA A 29 3.56 -34.94 -15.40
CA ALA A 29 4.13 -36.24 -15.04
C ALA A 29 3.16 -37.12 -14.23
N GLN A 30 2.23 -36.50 -13.51
CA GLN A 30 1.17 -37.17 -12.76
C GLN A 30 -0.15 -37.31 -13.54
N GLY A 31 -0.19 -36.89 -14.82
CA GLY A 31 -1.36 -36.99 -15.69
C GLY A 31 -2.42 -35.92 -15.46
N TRP A 32 -2.13 -34.85 -14.72
CA TRP A 32 -3.07 -33.77 -14.44
C TRP A 32 -2.89 -32.60 -15.42
N PRO A 33 -3.99 -32.05 -15.97
CA PRO A 33 -3.92 -30.84 -16.77
C PRO A 33 -3.62 -29.63 -15.87
N PHE A 34 -2.52 -28.92 -16.14
CA PHE A 34 -2.16 -27.68 -15.45
C PHE A 34 -1.68 -26.64 -16.47
N VAL A 35 -2.37 -25.50 -16.53
CA VAL A 35 -2.05 -24.38 -17.42
C VAL A 35 -1.56 -23.22 -16.56
N THR A 36 -0.33 -22.75 -16.82
CA THR A 36 0.31 -21.69 -16.03
C THR A 36 -0.53 -20.42 -15.96
N LYS A 37 -1.04 -19.99 -17.12
CA LYS A 37 -1.71 -18.71 -17.32
C LYS A 37 -3.02 -18.57 -16.54
N ASP A 38 -3.74 -19.66 -16.35
CA ASP A 38 -5.07 -19.67 -15.73
C ASP A 38 -5.01 -19.91 -14.21
N ASN A 39 -3.87 -20.38 -13.70
CA ASN A 39 -3.67 -20.74 -12.29
C ASN A 39 -2.87 -19.70 -11.50
N HIS A 40 -2.66 -18.50 -12.04
CA HIS A 40 -2.12 -17.39 -11.26
C HIS A 40 -3.16 -16.89 -10.26
N ILE A 41 -2.77 -16.75 -8.99
CA ILE A 41 -3.55 -16.11 -7.93
C ILE A 41 -3.69 -14.61 -8.26
N TRP A 42 -4.92 -14.20 -8.51
CA TRP A 42 -5.35 -12.89 -8.99
C TRP A 42 -5.16 -11.76 -7.98
N PHE A 43 -4.87 -12.06 -6.72
CA PHE A 43 -4.76 -11.05 -5.65
C PHE A 43 -3.66 -10.01 -5.91
N THR A 44 -2.60 -10.35 -6.65
CA THR A 44 -1.58 -9.36 -7.02
C THR A 44 -2.05 -8.30 -8.02
N ILE A 45 -3.01 -8.65 -8.87
CA ILE A 45 -3.55 -7.74 -9.89
C ILE A 45 -4.27 -6.57 -9.22
N VAL A 46 -4.98 -6.82 -8.11
CA VAL A 46 -5.68 -5.76 -7.36
C VAL A 46 -4.69 -4.71 -6.85
N ASN A 47 -3.59 -5.11 -6.22
CA ASN A 47 -2.60 -4.16 -5.73
C ASN A 47 -1.92 -3.38 -6.87
N LEU A 48 -1.66 -4.04 -8.00
CA LEU A 48 -1.11 -3.36 -9.19
C LEU A 48 -2.11 -2.37 -9.79
N ALA A 49 -3.39 -2.72 -9.88
CA ALA A 49 -4.45 -1.83 -10.35
C ALA A 49 -4.58 -0.60 -9.44
N VAL A 50 -4.60 -0.80 -8.12
CA VAL A 50 -4.61 0.30 -7.14
C VAL A 50 -3.39 1.20 -7.31
N GLN A 51 -2.19 0.63 -7.45
CA GLN A 51 -0.98 1.43 -7.68
C GLN A 51 -1.02 2.20 -9.01
N ALA A 52 -1.59 1.62 -10.06
CA ALA A 52 -1.76 2.29 -11.34
C ALA A 52 -2.73 3.48 -11.23
N ILE A 53 -3.86 3.30 -10.52
CA ILE A 53 -4.83 4.36 -10.25
C ILE A 53 -4.18 5.49 -9.43
N LEU A 54 -3.46 5.17 -8.36
CA LEU A 54 -2.82 6.17 -7.51
C LEU A 54 -1.78 7.01 -8.29
N LYS A 55 -1.06 6.40 -9.23
CA LYS A 55 -0.06 7.11 -10.06
C LYS A 55 -0.67 8.13 -11.02
N VAL A 56 -1.94 7.97 -11.41
CA VAL A 56 -2.59 8.91 -12.33
C VAL A 56 -3.32 10.04 -11.62
N PHE A 57 -3.36 10.06 -10.29
CA PHE A 57 -4.06 11.10 -9.52
C PHE A 57 -3.57 12.53 -9.82
N PRO A 58 -2.26 12.84 -9.80
CA PRO A 58 -1.79 14.20 -10.11
C PRO A 58 -2.18 14.65 -11.53
N LYS A 59 -2.06 13.73 -12.50
CA LYS A 59 -2.48 14.00 -13.87
C LYS A 59 -3.98 14.25 -13.97
N SER A 60 -4.78 13.42 -13.29
CA SER A 60 -6.24 13.54 -13.29
C SER A 60 -6.70 14.86 -12.67
N ALA A 61 -6.03 15.33 -11.62
CA ALA A 61 -6.30 16.63 -11.00
C ALA A 61 -5.97 17.79 -11.96
N ALA A 62 -4.83 17.72 -12.66
CA ALA A 62 -4.48 18.71 -13.68
C ALA A 62 -5.48 18.73 -14.86
N ASP A 63 -5.86 17.56 -15.36
CA ASP A 63 -6.84 17.41 -16.45
C ASP A 63 -8.22 17.98 -16.05
N PHE A 64 -8.65 17.75 -14.80
CA PHE A 64 -9.89 18.29 -14.27
C PHE A 64 -9.87 19.83 -14.18
N ARG A 65 -8.79 20.42 -13.66
CA ARG A 65 -8.62 21.88 -13.63
C ARG A 65 -8.67 22.48 -15.04
N GLY A 66 -8.01 21.84 -16.00
CA GLY A 66 -8.06 22.24 -17.41
C GLY A 66 -9.48 22.19 -17.98
N SER A 67 -10.24 21.14 -17.69
CA SER A 67 -11.64 21.04 -18.14
C SER A 67 -12.54 22.12 -17.53
N MET A 68 -12.35 22.48 -16.26
CA MET A 68 -13.14 23.52 -15.60
C MET A 68 -12.82 24.91 -16.16
N ALA A 69 -11.54 25.20 -16.37
CA ALA A 69 -11.09 26.43 -17.00
C ALA A 69 -11.65 26.59 -18.44
N ASN A 70 -11.62 25.52 -19.24
CA ASN A 70 -12.17 25.51 -20.60
C ASN A 70 -13.70 25.75 -20.63
N LYS A 71 -14.42 25.36 -19.57
CA LYS A 71 -15.86 25.58 -19.43
C LYS A 71 -16.20 26.92 -18.76
N GLY A 72 -15.20 27.70 -18.34
CA GLY A 72 -15.39 28.93 -17.57
C GLY A 72 -16.06 28.71 -16.21
N GLN A 73 -15.95 27.49 -15.65
CA GLN A 73 -16.54 27.16 -14.35
C GLN A 73 -15.53 27.37 -13.23
N LEU A 74 -16.00 27.95 -12.12
CA LEU A 74 -15.21 28.09 -10.91
C LEU A 74 -15.14 26.75 -10.18
N ILE A 75 -13.97 26.46 -9.63
CA ILE A 75 -13.74 25.34 -8.71
C ILE A 75 -13.92 25.92 -7.31
N ASP A 76 -14.78 25.32 -6.50
CA ASP A 76 -14.93 25.73 -5.11
C ASP A 76 -13.68 25.37 -4.26
N ASN A 77 -13.60 25.94 -3.06
CA ASN A 77 -12.43 25.77 -2.20
C ASN A 77 -12.25 24.33 -1.71
N GLU A 78 -13.33 23.56 -1.55
CA GLU A 78 -13.27 22.17 -1.06
C GLU A 78 -12.73 21.24 -2.15
N ALA A 79 -13.25 21.39 -3.36
CA ALA A 79 -12.78 20.70 -4.55
C ALA A 79 -11.31 21.06 -4.83
N GLU A 80 -10.92 22.33 -4.73
CA GLU A 80 -9.52 22.72 -4.92
C GLU A 80 -8.61 22.12 -3.83
N SER A 81 -9.05 22.07 -2.57
CA SER A 81 -8.31 21.39 -1.50
C SER A 81 -8.11 19.90 -1.78
N TYR A 82 -9.16 19.21 -2.28
CA TYR A 82 -9.06 17.82 -2.69
C TYR A 82 -8.10 17.62 -3.87
N LEU A 83 -8.15 18.50 -4.87
CA LEU A 83 -7.24 18.43 -6.03
C LEU A 83 -5.78 18.66 -5.62
N GLN A 84 -5.52 19.59 -4.69
CA GLN A 84 -4.19 19.78 -4.10
C GLN A 84 -3.72 18.52 -3.35
N ALA A 85 -4.62 17.84 -2.63
CA ALA A 85 -4.30 16.58 -1.99
C ALA A 85 -3.92 15.50 -3.03
N LEU A 86 -4.63 15.41 -4.16
CA LEU A 86 -4.27 14.50 -5.25
C LEU A 86 -2.92 14.83 -5.89
N ASP A 87 -2.63 16.12 -6.10
CA ASP A 87 -1.35 16.59 -6.65
C ASP A 87 -0.17 16.26 -5.74
N SER A 88 -0.37 16.31 -4.42
CA SER A 88 0.69 16.07 -3.44
C SER A 88 1.23 14.63 -3.43
N ASN A 89 0.61 13.72 -4.20
CA ASN A 89 0.95 12.30 -4.27
C ASN A 89 1.20 11.68 -2.88
N PRO A 90 0.20 11.71 -1.98
CA PRO A 90 0.38 11.33 -0.59
C PRO A 90 0.89 9.89 -0.46
N MET A 91 0.53 9.01 -1.41
CA MET A 91 0.98 7.62 -1.41
C MET A 91 2.49 7.49 -1.58
N GLU A 92 3.12 8.32 -2.43
CA GLU A 92 4.58 8.29 -2.63
C GLU A 92 5.31 8.75 -1.37
N ALA A 93 4.82 9.79 -0.71
CA ALA A 93 5.34 10.23 0.58
C ALA A 93 5.27 9.08 1.61
N TYR A 94 4.12 8.42 1.72
CA TYR A 94 3.94 7.29 2.64
C TYR A 94 4.88 6.12 2.32
N CYS A 95 4.99 5.76 1.04
CA CYS A 95 5.90 4.73 0.58
C CYS A 95 7.35 5.04 0.96
N THR A 96 7.77 6.27 0.74
CA THR A 96 9.13 6.74 1.02
C THR A 96 9.43 6.70 2.51
N SER A 97 8.50 7.13 3.36
CA SER A 97 8.63 7.03 4.83
C SER A 97 8.80 5.58 5.27
N ILE A 98 7.95 4.68 4.77
CA ILE A 98 8.00 3.25 5.11
C ILE A 98 9.31 2.60 4.64
N VAL A 99 9.74 2.89 3.41
CA VAL A 99 11.02 2.41 2.87
C VAL A 99 12.18 2.92 3.73
N THR A 100 12.15 4.18 4.16
CA THR A 100 13.18 4.79 5.00
C THR A 100 13.25 4.13 6.38
N CYS A 101 12.10 3.95 7.05
CA CYS A 101 12.01 3.26 8.33
C CYS A 101 12.49 1.81 8.25
N ARG A 102 12.32 1.15 7.10
CA ARG A 102 12.70 -0.25 6.87
C ARG A 102 14.03 -0.45 6.18
N SER A 103 14.76 0.62 5.85
CA SER A 103 15.99 0.48 5.05
C SER A 103 17.10 -0.28 5.78
N SER A 104 16.97 -0.48 7.10
CA SER A 104 17.78 -1.42 7.87
C SER A 104 17.00 -1.97 9.07
N GLY A 105 17.44 -3.13 9.59
CA GLY A 105 16.89 -3.70 10.83
C GLY A 105 17.05 -2.77 12.03
N GLN A 106 18.11 -1.98 12.07
CA GLN A 106 18.34 -0.98 13.12
C GLN A 106 17.31 0.16 13.05
N ARG A 107 17.02 0.69 11.85
CA ARG A 107 15.99 1.74 11.68
C ARG A 107 14.60 1.23 12.07
N CYS A 108 14.26 0.00 11.69
CA CYS A 108 12.99 -0.60 12.06
C CYS A 108 12.84 -0.74 13.59
N LYS A 109 13.90 -1.19 14.27
CA LYS A 109 13.93 -1.31 15.74
C LYS A 109 13.90 0.06 16.42
N ALA A 110 14.66 1.03 15.93
CA ALA A 110 14.71 2.39 16.47
C ALA A 110 13.33 3.06 16.36
N PHE A 111 12.68 2.96 15.20
CA PHE A 111 11.34 3.50 15.00
C PHE A 111 10.31 2.87 15.95
N ARG A 112 10.32 1.54 16.10
CA ARG A 112 9.44 0.84 17.06
C ARG A 112 9.71 1.28 18.49
N LYS A 113 10.98 1.44 18.86
CA LYS A 113 11.40 1.92 20.18
C LYS A 113 10.86 3.32 20.44
N THR A 114 10.96 4.23 19.47
CA THR A 114 10.40 5.60 19.57
C THR A 114 8.89 5.60 19.82
N ILE A 115 8.13 4.72 19.16
CA ILE A 115 6.68 4.60 19.43
C ILE A 115 6.43 4.12 20.86
N ILE A 116 7.11 3.07 21.31
CA ILE A 116 6.92 2.51 22.66
C ILE A 116 7.27 3.54 23.74
N GLU A 117 8.41 4.21 23.61
CA GLU A 117 8.84 5.25 24.55
C GLU A 117 7.91 6.46 24.51
N GLY A 118 7.52 6.90 23.32
CA GLY A 118 6.59 8.02 23.15
C GLY A 118 5.21 7.74 23.75
N ASN A 119 4.69 6.51 23.62
CA ASN A 119 3.45 6.12 24.28
C ASN A 119 3.59 6.13 25.81
N ALA A 120 4.70 5.59 26.34
CA ALA A 120 4.94 5.56 27.78
C ALA A 120 5.09 6.98 28.36
N LEU A 121 5.67 7.91 27.60
CA LEU A 121 5.87 9.30 28.00
C LEU A 121 4.71 10.22 27.62
N GLY A 122 3.71 9.74 26.88
CA GLY A 122 2.59 10.54 26.39
C GLY A 122 3.01 11.66 25.42
N TRP A 123 3.92 11.38 24.50
CA TRP A 123 4.40 12.33 23.50
C TRP A 123 3.42 12.62 22.37
N PHE A 124 2.44 11.74 22.15
CA PHE A 124 1.51 11.84 21.04
C PHE A 124 0.18 12.43 21.50
N TRP A 125 -0.29 13.41 20.74
CA TRP A 125 -1.48 14.18 21.05
C TRP A 125 -2.33 14.31 19.78
N LEU A 126 -3.64 14.25 19.96
CA LEU A 126 -4.58 14.62 18.91
C LEU A 126 -4.60 16.14 18.75
N PRO A 127 -5.00 16.66 17.57
CA PRO A 127 -5.30 18.08 17.39
C PRO A 127 -6.31 18.62 18.41
N SER A 128 -7.24 17.78 18.87
CA SER A 128 -8.18 18.05 19.96
C SER A 128 -7.52 18.27 21.34
N GLY A 129 -6.23 17.97 21.49
CA GLY A 129 -5.46 18.12 22.72
C GLY A 129 -5.47 16.87 23.61
N GLU A 130 -6.16 15.81 23.23
CA GLU A 130 -6.18 14.54 23.96
C GLU A 130 -4.91 13.72 23.71
N LYS A 131 -4.46 12.96 24.72
CA LYS A 131 -3.34 12.04 24.54
C LYS A 131 -3.75 10.89 23.65
N TYR A 132 -2.92 10.58 22.66
CA TYR A 132 -3.11 9.46 21.76
C TYR A 132 -2.07 8.38 21.99
N THR A 133 -2.47 7.12 21.91
CA THR A 133 -1.55 5.98 21.98
C THR A 133 -1.43 5.37 20.59
N ILE A 134 -0.24 5.44 20.01
CA ILE A 134 0.04 4.84 18.71
C ILE A 134 0.22 3.34 18.87
N SER A 135 -0.50 2.52 18.11
CA SER A 135 -0.26 1.08 18.13
C SER A 135 1.15 0.76 17.60
N ALA A 136 1.94 0.01 18.37
CA ALA A 136 3.32 -0.38 18.03
C ALA A 136 3.37 -1.49 16.96
N ILE A 137 2.68 -1.26 15.84
CA ILE A 137 2.57 -2.20 14.71
C ILE A 137 3.88 -2.21 13.93
N GLU A 138 4.31 -3.40 13.50
CA GLU A 138 5.44 -3.52 12.60
C GLU A 138 5.10 -2.95 11.22
N VAL A 139 5.94 -2.03 10.75
CA VAL A 139 5.83 -1.47 9.40
C VAL A 139 6.01 -2.62 8.41
N LEU A 140 5.02 -2.94 7.58
CA LEU A 140 5.19 -3.96 6.53
C LEU A 140 5.99 -3.43 5.35
N ARG A 141 6.68 -4.32 4.63
CA ARG A 141 7.44 -3.96 3.43
C ARG A 141 6.48 -3.60 2.29
N ASN A 142 6.70 -2.44 1.67
CA ASN A 142 6.07 -2.12 0.39
C ASN A 142 6.47 -3.15 -0.66
N THR A 143 5.52 -3.97 -1.10
CA THR A 143 5.75 -5.05 -2.05
C THR A 143 4.66 -5.00 -3.11
N PRO A 144 4.97 -4.62 -4.36
CA PRO A 144 3.98 -4.55 -5.44
C PRO A 144 3.23 -5.86 -5.67
N THR A 145 3.89 -6.99 -5.39
CA THR A 145 3.38 -8.36 -5.54
C THR A 145 2.67 -8.90 -4.28
N ARG A 146 2.45 -8.07 -3.25
CA ARG A 146 1.61 -8.44 -2.10
C ARG A 146 0.28 -7.68 -2.20
N TRP A 147 -0.81 -8.42 -2.30
CA TRP A 147 -2.15 -7.90 -2.58
C TRP A 147 -2.64 -6.82 -1.61
N SER A 148 -2.27 -6.91 -0.33
CA SER A 148 -2.67 -5.97 0.71
C SER A 148 -1.61 -4.91 1.02
N SER A 149 -0.54 -4.81 0.21
CA SER A 149 0.58 -3.91 0.51
C SER A 149 0.12 -2.47 0.62
N THR A 150 -0.53 -1.93 -0.42
CA THR A 150 -1.01 -0.53 -0.40
C THR A 150 -2.02 -0.30 0.71
N TYR A 151 -2.98 -1.21 0.89
CA TYR A 151 -3.98 -1.12 1.97
C TYR A 151 -3.33 -1.07 3.36
N THR A 152 -2.38 -1.97 3.63
CA THR A 152 -1.72 -2.04 4.94
C THR A 152 -0.87 -0.80 5.21
N MET A 153 -0.25 -0.24 4.17
CA MET A 153 0.53 1.00 4.27
C MET A 153 -0.36 2.19 4.60
N VAL A 154 -1.50 2.34 3.91
CA VAL A 154 -2.48 3.40 4.20
C VAL A 154 -3.03 3.24 5.61
N LYS A 155 -3.47 2.03 5.98
CA LYS A 155 -3.98 1.75 7.33
C LYS A 155 -2.96 2.05 8.42
N TRP A 156 -1.69 1.71 8.19
CA TRP A 156 -0.62 2.01 9.13
C TRP A 156 -0.38 3.53 9.25
N TYR A 157 -0.38 4.25 8.12
CA TYR A 157 -0.21 5.70 8.14
C TYR A 157 -1.36 6.39 8.89
N LEU A 158 -2.60 5.95 8.66
CA LEU A 158 -3.77 6.43 9.40
C LEU A 158 -3.67 6.15 10.90
N ASN A 159 -3.06 5.04 11.32
CA ASN A 159 -2.81 4.79 12.75
C ASN A 159 -1.80 5.76 13.37
N LEU A 160 -0.88 6.34 12.59
CA LEU A 160 0.02 7.41 13.04
C LEU A 160 -0.67 8.77 13.10
N TYR A 161 -1.72 8.96 12.30
CA TYR A 161 -2.46 10.22 12.18
C TYR A 161 -3.99 9.95 12.25
N PRO A 162 -4.53 9.69 13.45
CA PRO A 162 -5.90 9.20 13.64
C PRO A 162 -6.98 10.23 13.26
N GLU A 163 -6.69 11.53 13.30
CA GLU A 163 -7.62 12.57 12.83
C GLU A 163 -7.26 12.98 11.39
N ASN A 164 -7.48 12.07 10.45
CA ASN A 164 -7.58 12.44 9.04
C ASN A 164 -9.04 12.85 8.77
N PRO A 165 -9.34 14.11 8.38
CA PRO A 165 -10.72 14.58 8.16
C PRO A 165 -11.48 13.77 7.09
N PHE A 166 -10.80 12.94 6.30
CA PHE A 166 -11.39 12.08 5.27
C PHE A 166 -11.85 10.69 5.76
N TYR A 167 -11.60 10.30 7.01
CA TYR A 167 -11.87 8.93 7.49
C TYR A 167 -12.59 8.90 8.85
N ASN A 168 -13.92 8.93 8.83
CA ASN A 168 -14.75 8.38 9.90
C ASN A 168 -15.46 7.13 9.36
N LEU A 169 -14.73 6.00 9.26
CA LEU A 169 -15.22 4.73 8.69
C LEU A 169 -16.00 3.86 9.69
N ASN A 170 -16.54 4.44 10.76
CA ASN A 170 -17.52 3.78 11.61
C ASN A 170 -18.90 4.38 11.34
N ALA A 171 -19.47 4.01 10.18
CA ALA A 171 -20.89 4.04 9.88
C ALA A 171 -21.24 2.75 9.13
#